data_AF-A0A8T4FY39-F1
#
_entry.id   AF-A0A8T4FY39-F1
#
_cell.length_a   1.000
_cell.length_b   1.000
_cell.length_c   1.000
_cell.angle_alpha   90.00
_cell.angle_beta   90.00
_cell.angle_gamma   90.00
#
_symmetry.space_group_name_H-M   'P 1'
#
loop_
_entity.id
_entity.type
_entity.pdbx_description
1 polymer ?
#
loop_
_entity_poly.entity_id
_entity_poly.type
_entity_poly.pdbx_seq_one_letter_code
_entity_poly.pdbx_strand_id
1 'polypeptide(L)'
;MPKHIKKGVKLEHHLLKGILAALEEIAEIKRVKKVIPGRIYASDSRGFEIKVVRETLTGLKLLAKSNGSVQEIFLVVDKADRERVRREIERISEKWKKS
;
A
#
# COMPACT_ATOMS: atom_id res chain seq x y z
N MET A 1 16.99 14.86 -1.06
CA MET A 1 16.63 13.95 -2.19
C MET A 1 16.29 12.59 -1.59
N PRO A 2 15.18 11.93 -1.98
CA PRO A 2 14.90 10.59 -1.48
C PRO A 2 16.01 9.62 -1.86
N LYS A 3 16.73 9.08 -0.88
CA LYS A 3 18.02 8.40 -1.16
C LYS A 3 17.89 6.99 -1.78
N HIS A 4 16.71 6.36 -1.82
CA HIS A 4 16.49 5.09 -2.55
C HIS A 4 14.99 4.83 -2.87
N ILE A 5 14.67 4.57 -4.14
CA ILE A 5 13.38 4.06 -4.61
C ILE A 5 13.63 2.67 -5.21
N LYS A 6 12.94 1.62 -4.73
CA LYS A 6 12.99 0.27 -5.32
C LYS A 6 11.59 -0.06 -5.86
N LYS A 7 11.50 -0.36 -7.16
CA LYS A 7 10.23 -0.67 -7.86
C LYS A 7 9.09 0.32 -7.58
N GLY A 8 9.38 1.63 -7.52
CA GLY A 8 8.36 2.67 -7.30
C GLY A 8 7.94 2.89 -5.83
N VAL A 9 8.48 2.10 -4.89
CA VAL A 9 8.29 2.29 -3.44
C VAL A 9 9.42 3.17 -2.89
N LYS A 10 9.06 4.28 -2.22
CA LYS A 10 10.03 5.10 -1.48
C LYS A 10 10.45 4.38 -0.20
N LEU A 11 11.70 3.92 -0.12
CA LEU A 11 12.22 3.11 1.00
C LEU A 11 12.76 3.93 2.18
N GLU A 12 12.52 5.25 2.22
CA GLU A 12 13.06 6.11 3.29
C GLU A 12 12.39 5.91 4.65
N HIS A 13 11.23 5.26 4.69
CA HIS A 13 10.56 4.92 5.93
C HIS A 13 10.76 3.44 6.23
N HIS A 14 10.85 3.09 7.52
CA HIS A 14 10.75 1.70 7.95
C HIS A 14 9.49 1.08 7.33
N LEU A 15 9.63 -0.10 6.74
CA LEU A 15 8.52 -0.88 6.20
C LEU A 15 8.21 -2.02 7.16
N LEU A 16 6.93 -2.30 7.37
CA LEU A 16 6.52 -3.48 8.13
C LEU A 16 7.02 -4.75 7.43
N LYS A 17 7.64 -5.65 8.22
CA LYS A 17 8.08 -6.96 7.74
C LYS A 17 6.89 -7.71 7.14
N GLY A 18 7.04 -8.23 5.94
CA GLY A 18 5.98 -8.95 5.22
C GLY A 18 5.05 -8.08 4.38
N ILE A 19 5.08 -6.75 4.49
CA ILE A 19 4.23 -5.86 3.68
C ILE A 19 4.91 -5.45 2.36
N LEU A 20 6.25 -5.46 2.31
CA LEU A 20 7.00 -4.99 1.15
C LEU A 20 6.60 -5.67 -0.16
N ALA A 21 6.50 -7.00 -0.18
CA ALA A 21 6.19 -7.75 -1.40
C ALA A 21 4.79 -7.40 -1.95
N ALA A 22 3.80 -7.22 -1.07
CA ALA A 22 2.47 -6.77 -1.48
C ALA A 22 2.47 -5.32 -1.99
N LEU A 23 3.30 -4.44 -1.42
CA LEU A 23 3.44 -3.07 -1.91
C LEU A 23 4.17 -2.99 -3.25
N GLU A 24 5.16 -3.85 -3.48
CA GLU A 24 5.80 -3.99 -4.79
C GLU A 24 4.77 -4.45 -5.84
N GLU A 25 3.91 -5.42 -5.53
CA GLU A 25 2.84 -5.86 -6.43
C GLU A 25 1.83 -4.73 -6.73
N ILE A 26 1.50 -3.90 -5.73
CA ILE A 26 0.66 -2.71 -5.92
C ILE A 26 1.36 -1.65 -6.78
N ALA A 27 2.69 -1.51 -6.64
CA ALA A 27 3.47 -0.57 -7.44
C ALA A 27 3.57 -0.98 -8.92
N GLU A 28 3.42 -2.27 -9.23
CA GLU A 28 3.41 -2.80 -10.59
C GLU A 28 2.07 -2.59 -11.33
N ILE A 29 1.02 -2.14 -10.64
CA ILE A 29 -0.24 -1.75 -11.27
C ILE A 29 0.02 -0.56 -12.22
N LYS A 30 -0.28 -0.73 -13.52
CA LYS A 30 0.02 0.23 -14.61
C LYS A 30 -0.43 1.69 -14.37
N ARG A 31 -1.39 1.92 -13.48
CA ARG A 31 -1.96 3.24 -13.18
C ARG A 31 -1.49 3.84 -11.84
N VAL A 32 -0.72 3.09 -11.07
CA VAL A 32 -0.09 3.57 -9.85
C VAL A 32 1.21 4.27 -10.23
N LYS A 33 1.26 5.58 -10.00
CA LYS A 33 2.45 6.39 -10.32
C LYS A 33 3.53 6.24 -9.26
N LYS A 34 3.13 6.18 -7.98
CA LYS A 34 4.02 6.09 -6.82
C LYS A 34 3.31 5.41 -5.66
N VAL A 35 4.07 4.64 -4.89
CA VAL A 35 3.67 4.08 -3.58
C VAL A 35 4.50 4.77 -2.49
N ILE A 36 3.84 5.42 -1.56
CA ILE A 36 4.47 6.22 -0.52
C ILE A 36 4.10 5.63 0.84
N PRO A 37 5.03 4.93 1.52
CA PRO A 37 4.80 4.48 2.88
C PRO A 37 4.70 5.67 3.83
N GLY A 38 3.74 5.62 4.73
CA GLY A 38 3.48 6.61 5.77
C GLY A 38 3.83 6.09 7.16
N ARG A 39 3.12 6.61 8.16
CA ARG A 39 3.33 6.29 9.56
C ARG A 39 2.95 4.84 9.88
N ILE A 40 3.66 4.27 10.84
CA ILE A 40 3.40 2.95 11.41
C ILE A 40 2.81 3.15 12.81
N TYR A 41 1.80 2.34 13.12
CA TYR A 41 1.12 2.32 14.41
C TYR A 41 1.09 0.88 14.93
N ALA A 42 1.25 0.71 16.23
CA ALA A 42 0.95 -0.57 16.89
C ALA A 42 -0.57 -0.84 16.82
N SER A 43 -0.96 -2.10 16.70
CA SER A 43 -2.36 -2.50 16.67
C SER A 43 -2.49 -3.94 17.10
N ASP A 44 -3.56 -4.30 17.80
CA ASP A 44 -3.86 -5.71 18.13
C ASP A 44 -4.35 -6.54 16.93
N SER A 45 -4.18 -6.02 15.71
CA SER A 45 -4.58 -6.70 14.48
C SER A 45 -3.73 -7.94 14.22
N ARG A 46 -4.40 -9.09 14.06
CA ARG A 46 -3.79 -10.35 13.67
C ARG A 46 -3.91 -10.57 12.16
N GLY A 47 -2.90 -11.18 11.57
CA GLY A 47 -2.88 -11.52 10.14
C GLY A 47 -2.52 -10.35 9.23
N PHE A 48 -2.51 -10.64 7.93
CA PHE A 48 -2.20 -9.69 6.87
C PHE A 48 -3.49 -9.13 6.25
N GLU A 49 -3.57 -7.81 6.07
CA GLU A 49 -4.68 -7.18 5.34
C GLU A 49 -4.25 -5.86 4.70
N ILE A 50 -4.65 -5.62 3.45
CA ILE A 50 -4.56 -4.30 2.82
C ILE A 50 -5.97 -3.79 2.51
N LYS A 51 -6.28 -2.57 2.93
CA LYS A 51 -7.60 -1.96 2.70
C LYS A 51 -7.48 -0.53 2.19
N VAL A 52 -8.21 -0.21 1.12
CA VAL A 52 -8.43 1.18 0.69
C VAL A 52 -9.38 1.84 1.69
N VAL A 53 -8.93 2.89 2.38
CA VAL A 53 -9.75 3.56 3.41
C VAL A 53 -10.45 4.81 2.89
N ARG A 54 -9.79 5.59 2.02
CA ARG A 54 -10.38 6.78 1.41
C ARG A 54 -9.59 7.23 0.20
N GLU A 55 -10.22 8.08 -0.62
CA GLU A 55 -9.51 8.85 -1.63
C GLU A 55 -8.77 10.02 -1.00
N THR A 56 -7.70 10.45 -1.66
CA THR A 56 -6.95 11.67 -1.33
C THR A 56 -6.98 12.62 -2.52
N LEU A 57 -6.44 13.83 -2.35
CA LEU A 57 -6.33 14.79 -3.46
C LEU A 57 -5.58 14.18 -4.65
N THR A 58 -4.52 13.43 -4.39
CA THR A 58 -3.60 12.91 -5.42
C THR A 58 -3.76 11.41 -5.71
N GLY A 59 -4.70 10.71 -5.08
CA GLY A 59 -4.90 9.27 -5.29
C GLY A 59 -5.68 8.58 -4.18
N LEU A 60 -5.09 7.55 -3.57
CA LEU A 60 -5.74 6.69 -2.58
C LEU A 60 -4.92 6.57 -1.30
N LYS A 61 -5.61 6.43 -0.17
CA LYS A 61 -5.01 6.05 1.11
C LYS A 61 -5.39 4.60 1.42
N LEU A 62 -4.38 3.80 1.76
CA LEU A 62 -4.51 2.43 2.23
C LEU A 62 -4.07 2.30 3.68
N LEU A 63 -4.60 1.28 4.34
CA LEU A 63 -4.03 0.73 5.56
C LEU A 63 -3.54 -0.68 5.26
N ALA A 64 -2.26 -0.94 5.51
CA ALA A 64 -1.65 -2.25 5.43
C ALA A 64 -1.38 -2.75 6.85
N LYS A 65 -1.98 -3.88 7.22
CA LYS A 65 -1.87 -4.50 8.53
C LYS A 65 -1.00 -5.74 8.43
N SER A 66 -0.13 -5.93 9.41
CA SER A 66 0.65 -7.16 9.56
C SER A 66 1.05 -7.34 11.02
N ASN A 67 0.71 -8.50 11.59
CA ASN A 67 1.24 -9.04 12.85
C ASN A 67 1.47 -8.00 13.95
N GLY A 68 0.40 -7.36 14.44
CA GLY A 68 0.51 -6.44 15.56
C GLY A 68 0.80 -4.98 15.16
N SER A 69 0.80 -4.66 13.86
CA SER A 69 1.10 -3.31 13.37
C SER A 69 0.29 -2.94 12.14
N VAL A 70 0.08 -1.64 11.96
CA VAL A 70 -0.60 -1.04 10.81
C VAL A 70 0.28 0.06 10.23
N GLN A 71 0.41 0.08 8.92
CA GLN A 71 1.10 1.14 8.18
C GLN A 71 0.14 1.84 7.23
N GLU A 72 0.14 3.16 7.28
CA GLU A 72 -0.52 3.98 6.26
C GLU A 72 0.28 3.94 4.96
N ILE A 73 -0.41 3.80 3.83
CA ILE A 73 0.22 3.85 2.51
C ILE A 73 -0.56 4.84 1.65
N PHE A 74 0.15 5.71 0.95
CA PHE A 74 -0.43 6.67 0.03
C PHE A 74 -0.05 6.30 -1.40
N LEU A 75 -1.06 6.12 -2.24
CA LEU A 75 -0.89 5.89 -3.67
C LEU A 75 -1.13 7.19 -4.44
N VAL A 76 -0.28 7.44 -5.42
CA VAL A 76 -0.49 8.50 -6.41
C VAL A 76 -1.14 7.88 -7.64
N VAL A 77 -2.39 8.26 -7.91
CA VAL A 77 -3.26 7.69 -8.96
C VAL A 77 -4.16 8.79 -9.51
N ASP A 78 -4.31 8.85 -10.83
CA ASP A 78 -5.21 9.81 -11.47
C ASP A 78 -6.67 9.50 -11.14
N LYS A 79 -7.51 10.55 -11.04
CA LYS A 79 -8.92 10.43 -10.65
C LYS A 79 -9.70 9.42 -11.49
N ALA A 80 -9.45 9.39 -12.81
CA ALA A 80 -10.10 8.49 -13.75
C ALA A 80 -9.76 7.00 -13.52
N ASP A 81 -8.61 6.70 -12.93
CA ASP A 81 -8.13 5.33 -12.73
C ASP A 81 -8.36 4.79 -11.31
N ARG A 82 -8.86 5.62 -10.38
CA ARG A 82 -9.00 5.26 -8.95
C ARG A 82 -9.83 4.01 -8.72
N GLU A 83 -10.97 3.91 -9.39
CA GLU A 83 -11.88 2.77 -9.23
C GLU A 83 -11.25 1.47 -9.76
N ARG A 84 -10.54 1.55 -10.89
CA ARG A 84 -9.83 0.40 -11.44
C ARG A 84 -8.73 -0.06 -10.48
N VAL A 85 -7.92 0.88 -9.98
CA VAL A 85 -6.83 0.57 -9.04
C VAL A 85 -7.39 0.01 -7.73
N ARG A 86 -8.51 0.53 -7.22
CA ARG A 86 -9.18 0.00 -6.03
C ARG A 86 -9.50 -1.50 -6.18
N ARG A 87 -10.12 -1.90 -7.29
CA ARG A 87 -10.47 -3.31 -7.57
C ARG A 87 -9.24 -4.21 -7.65
N GLU A 88 -8.15 -3.73 -8.25
CA GLU A 88 -6.90 -4.49 -8.29
C GLU A 88 -6.28 -4.65 -6.91
N ILE A 89 -6.32 -3.61 -6.07
CA ILE A 89 -5.84 -3.69 -4.67
C ILE A 89 -6.67 -4.68 -3.87
N GLU A 90 -7.99 -4.69 -4.03
CA GLU A 90 -8.86 -5.66 -3.36
C GLU A 90 -8.49 -7.09 -3.75
N ARG A 91 -8.24 -7.35 -5.04
CA ARG A 91 -7.78 -8.66 -5.52
C ARG A 91 -6.43 -9.07 -4.92
N ILE A 92 -5.47 -8.15 -4.85
CA ILE A 92 -4.15 -8.38 -4.23
C ILE A 92 -4.33 -8.66 -2.73
N SER A 93 -5.18 -7.89 -2.03
CA SER A 93 -5.43 -8.08 -0.60
C SER A 93 -5.97 -9.47 -0.31
N GLU A 94 -6.94 -9.95 -1.09
CA GLU A 94 -7.50 -11.31 -0.93
C GLU A 94 -6.49 -12.42 -1.25
N LYS A 95 -5.59 -12.21 -2.21
CA LYS A 95 -4.48 -13.12 -2.49
C LYS A 95 -3.55 -13.25 -1.28
N TRP A 96 -3.16 -12.13 -0.69
CA TRP A 96 -2.22 -12.10 0.44
C TRP A 96 -2.86 -12.46 1.78
N LYS A 97 -4.19 -12.35 1.94
CA LYS A 97 -4.92 -12.87 3.11
C LYS A 97 -4.88 -14.39 3.24
N LYS A 98 -4.74 -15.11 2.11
CA LYS A 98 -4.78 -16.57 2.05
C LYS A 98 -3.39 -17.23 2.11
N SER A 99 -2.34 -16.43 2.10
CA SER A 99 -0.94 -16.88 2.09
C SER A 99 -0.34 -16.84 3.48
#